data_AF-A0AAJ1UPD1-F1
#
_entry.id   AF-A0AAJ1UPD1-F1
#
_cell.length_a   1.000
_cell.length_b   1.000
_cell.length_c   1.000
_cell.angle_alpha   90.00
_cell.angle_beta   90.00
_cell.angle_gamma   90.00
#
_symmetry.space_group_name_H-M   'P 1'
#
loop_
_entity.id
_entity.type
_entity.pdbx_description
1 polymer ?
#
loop_
_entity_poly.entity_id
_entity_poly.type
_entity_poly.pdbx_seq_one_letter_code
_entity_poly.pdbx_strand_id
1 'polypeptide(L)' 'MTTLQEDKKLIADNGGASELARKLNYRSHRVQNWTVRGIPPKEKLKFPEIFLTPKTEDNKASVV' A
#
# COMPACT_ATOMS: atom_id res chain seq x y z
N MET A 1 -14.46 3.44 -3.51
CA MET A 1 -13.65 4.65 -3.75
C MET A 1 -12.54 4.65 -2.71
N THR A 2 -11.31 4.25 -3.05
CA THR A 2 -10.19 4.35 -2.09
C THR A 2 -9.93 5.81 -1.79
N THR A 3 -10.22 6.20 -0.56
CA THR A 3 -9.91 7.48 0.03
C THR A 3 -8.39 7.64 0.16
N LEU A 4 -7.90 8.89 0.10
CA LEU A 4 -6.48 9.20 0.30
C LEU A 4 -5.91 8.56 1.58
N GLN A 5 -6.73 8.42 2.62
CA GLN A 5 -6.34 7.81 3.88
C GLN A 5 -6.14 6.30 3.78
N GLU A 6 -6.96 5.60 2.99
CA GLU A 6 -6.75 4.17 2.70
C GLU A 6 -5.45 3.95 1.92
N ASP A 7 -5.14 4.81 0.96
CA ASP A 7 -3.89 4.74 0.21
C ASP A 7 -2.68 4.97 1.11
N LYS A 8 -2.74 5.97 2.00
CA LYS A 8 -1.70 6.18 3.02
C LYS A 8 -1.55 4.97 3.93
N LYS A 9 -2.65 4.41 4.40
CA LYS A 9 -2.64 3.21 5.25
C LYS A 9 -2.00 2.04 4.52
N LEU A 10 -2.34 1.84 3.26
CA LEU A 10 -1.79 0.77 2.43
C LEU A 10 -0.28 0.93 2.25
N ILE A 11 0.20 2.16 2.02
CA ILE A 11 1.63 2.47 1.97
C ILE A 11 2.29 2.13 3.32
N ALA A 12 1.71 2.56 4.44
CA ALA A 12 2.24 2.29 5.79
C ALA A 12 2.29 0.78 6.08
N ASP A 13 1.21 0.07 5.80
CA ASP A 13 1.04 -1.38 5.94
C ASP A 13 2.06 -2.19 5.11
N ASN A 14 2.62 -1.60 4.05
CA ASN A 14 3.65 -2.20 3.21
C ASN A 14 5.08 -1.89 3.67
N GLY A 15 5.27 -1.25 4.83
CA GLY A 15 6.55 -0.84 5.38
C GLY A 15 6.89 0.63 5.13
N GLY A 16 5.90 1.44 4.71
CA GLY A 16 6.08 2.85 4.41
C GLY A 16 6.58 3.12 2.99
N ALA A 17 6.75 4.40 2.66
CA ALA A 17 7.06 4.84 1.29
C ALA A 17 8.41 4.29 0.77
N SER A 18 9.43 4.19 1.63
CA SER A 18 10.75 3.69 1.26
C SER A 18 10.75 2.20 0.93
N GLU A 19 10.16 1.37 1.80
CA GLU A 19 10.09 -0.09 1.56
C GLU A 19 9.16 -0.42 0.40
N LEU A 20 8.01 0.25 0.30
CA LEU A 20 7.13 0.06 -0.85
C LEU A 20 7.81 0.46 -2.16
N ALA A 21 8.57 1.57 -2.18
CA ALA A 21 9.35 1.94 -3.35
C ALA A 21 10.38 0.87 -3.75
N ARG A 22 11.08 0.28 -2.77
CA ARG A 22 12.01 -0.83 -3.01
C ARG A 22 11.30 -2.05 -3.61
N LYS A 23 10.15 -2.45 -3.07
CA LYS A 23 9.34 -3.57 -3.58
C LYS A 23 8.87 -3.35 -5.02
N LEU A 24 8.48 -2.12 -5.35
CA LEU A 24 7.96 -1.75 -6.68
C LEU A 24 9.07 -1.36 -7.68
N ASN A 25 10.34 -1.40 -7.26
CA ASN A 25 11.48 -0.89 -8.01
C ASN A 25 11.28 0.56 -8.51
N TYR A 26 10.81 1.43 -7.61
CA TYR A 26 10.61 2.86 -7.83
C TYR A 26 11.50 3.72 -6.92
N ARG A 27 11.59 5.00 -7.24
CA ARG A 27 12.24 5.99 -6.37
C ARG A 27 11.34 6.32 -5.18
N SER A 28 11.91 6.39 -3.98
CA SER A 28 11.16 6.68 -2.74
C SER A 28 10.37 7.98 -2.81
N HIS A 29 10.90 9.02 -3.44
CA HIS A 29 10.20 10.30 -3.61
C HIS A 29 8.89 10.16 -4.42
N ARG A 30 8.82 9.23 -5.39
CA ARG A 30 7.60 8.97 -6.15
C ARG A 30 6.51 8.40 -5.26
N VAL A 31 6.85 7.44 -4.41
CA VAL A 31 5.90 6.81 -3.47
C VAL A 31 5.54 7.77 -2.34
N GLN A 32 6.47 8.60 -1.87
CA GLN A 32 6.18 9.67 -0.91
C GLN A 32 5.11 10.61 -1.45
N ASN A 33 5.16 10.97 -2.74
CA ASN A 33 4.13 11.80 -3.36
C ASN A 33 2.73 11.14 -3.36
N TRP A 34 2.65 9.80 -3.40
CA TRP A 34 1.37 9.08 -3.29
C TRP A 34 0.75 9.21 -1.91
N THR A 35 1.54 9.41 -0.86
CA THR A 35 0.99 9.69 0.48
C THR A 35 0.21 11.00 0.50
N VAL A 36 0.53 11.97 -0.36
CA VAL A 36 -0.18 13.26 -0.42
C VAL A 36 -1.28 13.27 -1.49
N ARG A 37 -1.02 12.64 -2.64
CA ARG A 37 -1.88 12.72 -3.84
C ARG A 37 -2.75 11.48 -4.08
N GLY A 38 -2.53 10.41 -3.33
CA GLY A 38 -3.12 9.10 -3.58
C GLY A 38 -2.26 8.25 -4.53
N ILE A 39 -2.48 6.94 -4.48
CA ILE A 39 -1.81 5.98 -5.36
C ILE A 39 -2.55 6.01 -6.71
N PRO A 40 -1.85 6.25 -7.83
CA PRO A 40 -2.49 6.27 -9.15
C PRO A 40 -3.22 4.95 -9.45
N PRO A 41 -4.45 4.97 -10.00
CA PRO A 41 -5.19 3.74 -10.31
C PRO A 41 -4.42 2.77 -11.19
N LYS A 42 -3.66 3.28 -12.17
CA LYS A 42 -2.79 2.46 -13.03
C LYS A 42 -1.73 1.66 -12.26
N GLU A 43 -1.21 2.20 -11.15
CA GLU A 43 -0.23 1.50 -10.33
C GLU A 43 -0.91 0.40 -9.50
N LYS A 44 -2.13 0.65 -9.01
CA LYS A 44 -2.93 -0.38 -8.32
C LYS A 44 -3.21 -1.58 -9.22
N LEU A 45 -3.54 -1.33 -10.48
CA LEU A 45 -3.77 -2.37 -11.48
C LEU A 45 -2.48 -3.08 -11.91
N LYS A 46 -1.33 -2.38 -11.88
CA LYS A 46 -0.03 -2.96 -12.23
C LYS A 46 0.48 -3.93 -11.16
N PHE A 47 0.12 -3.71 -9.90
CA PHE A 47 0.54 -4.55 -8.77
C PHE A 47 -0.68 -4.98 -7.95
N PRO A 48 -1.58 -5.79 -8.54
CA PRO A 48 -2.82 -6.19 -7.89
C PRO A 48 -2.54 -6.98 -6.62
N GLU A 49 -1.49 -7.82 -6.59
CA GLU A 49 -1.07 -8.57 -5.40
C GLU A 49 -0.69 -7.69 -4.19
N ILE A 50 -0.33 -6.42 -4.40
CA ILE A 50 0.05 -5.48 -3.33
C ILE A 50 -1.13 -4.60 -2.93
N PHE A 51 -1.92 -4.15 -3.92
CA PHE A 51 -2.92 -3.09 -3.72
C PHE A 51 -4.35 -3.58 -3.66
N LEU A 52 -4.67 -4.74 -4.24
CA LEU A 52 -6.04 -5.22 -4.42
C LEU A 52 -6.30 -6.54 -3.70
N THR A 53 -5.27 -7.24 -3.23
CA THR A 53 -5.45 -8.42 -2.40
C THR A 53 -6.08 -8.00 -1.08
N PRO A 54 -7.29 -8.47 -0.76
CA PRO A 54 -7.79 -8.31 0.60
C PRO A 54 -6.78 -9.01 1.50
N LYS A 55 -6.23 -8.28 2.47
CA LYS A 55 -5.52 -8.95 3.55
C LYS A 55 -6.56 -9.85 4.19
N THR A 56 -6.47 -11.15 3.93
CA THR A 56 -7.16 -12.15 4.73
C THR A 56 -6.79 -11.80 6.15
N GLU A 57 -7.77 -11.38 6.93
CA GLU A 57 -7.55 -11.12 8.34
C GLU A 57 -7.02 -12.43 8.91
N ASP A 58 -5.71 -12.48 9.18
CA ASP A 58 -5.15 -13.50 10.02
C ASP A 58 -5.83 -13.32 11.37
N ASN A 59 -6.89 -14.11 11.57
CA ASN A 59 -7.55 -14.32 12.84
C ASN A 59 -6.45 -14.62 13.87
N LYS A 60 -6.00 -13.59 14.58
CA LYS A 60 -5.44 -13.79 15.92
C LYS A 60 -6.61 -14.22 16.80
N ALA A 61 -6.96 -15.50 16.69
CA ALA A 61 -7.43 -16.27 17.81
C ALA A 61 -6.29 -16.28 18.85
N SER A 62 -6.17 -15.18 19.58
CA SER A 62 -5.52 -15.17 20.88
C SER A 62 -6.39 -16.02 21.79
N VAL A 63 -6.14 -17.32 21.77
CA VAL A 63 -6.45 -18.22 22.88
C VAL A 63 -5.55 -17.78 24.03
N VAL A 64 -6.09 -16.98 24.96
CA VAL A 64 -5.72 -16.99 26.38
C VAL A 64 -6.94 -16.63 27.21
#